data_AF-A0A919QHQ7-F1
#
_entry.id   AF-A0A919QHQ7-F1
#
_cell.length_a   1.000
_cell.length_b   1.000
_cell.length_c   1.000
_cell.angle_alpha   90.00
_cell.angle_beta   90.00
_cell.angle_gamma   90.00
#
_symmetry.space_group_name_H-M   'P 1'
#
loop_
_entity.id
_entity.type
_entity.pdbx_description
1 polymer ?
#
loop_
_entity_poly.entity_id
_entity_poly.type
_entity_poly.pdbx_seq_one_letter_code
_entity_poly.pdbx_strand_id
1 'polypeptide(L)' 'MTKTAYKVVGPHPVAGICAGETVQLDDQAVNIPALIAGGHIEILKRPATTKTETKVAEEVAA' A
#
# COMPACT_ATOMS: atom_id res chain seq x y z
N MET A 1 13.77 -12.30 9.13
CA MET A 1 13.47 -11.45 7.95
C MET A 1 11.96 -11.28 7.90
N THR A 2 11.45 -10.12 8.30
CA THR A 2 10.02 -9.82 8.32
C THR A 2 9.73 -8.78 7.26
N LYS A 3 9.22 -9.24 6.11
CA LYS A 3 8.77 -8.36 5.03
C LYS A 3 7.34 -7.92 5.31
N THR A 4 7.10 -6.62 5.29
CA THR A 4 5.77 -6.02 5.52
C THR A 4 5.28 -5.38 4.24
N ALA A 5 3.96 -5.49 3.99
CA ALA A 5 3.33 -4.90 2.82
C ALA A 5 2.95 -3.44 3.07
N TYR A 6 3.33 -2.56 2.14
CA TYR A 6 3.03 -1.13 2.16
C TYR A 6 2.43 -0.71 0.82
N LYS A 7 1.54 0.27 0.83
CA LYS A 7 0.99 0.84 -0.41
C LYS A 7 1.91 1.95 -0.89
N VAL A 8 2.33 1.89 -2.15
CA VAL A 8 3.09 2.99 -2.78
C VAL A 8 2.09 4.08 -3.16
N VAL A 9 2.28 5.28 -2.63
CA VAL A 9 1.38 6.43 -2.89
C VAL A 9 2.14 7.64 -3.42
N GLY A 10 3.47 7.65 -3.28
CA GLY A 10 4.29 8.76 -3.73
C GLY A 10 4.50 8.78 -5.25
N PRO A 11 5.01 9.90 -5.78
CA PRO A 11 5.26 10.09 -7.21
C PRO A 11 6.44 9.28 -7.75
N HIS A 12 7.28 8.73 -6.87
CA HIS A 12 8.45 7.94 -7.25
C HIS A 12 8.21 6.45 -7.00
N PRO A 13 8.65 5.57 -7.91
CA PRO A 13 8.52 4.14 -7.73
C PRO A 13 9.41 3.65 -6.57
N VAL A 14 8.87 2.74 -5.75
CA VAL A 14 9.58 2.15 -4.61
C VAL A 14 9.86 0.68 -4.92
N ALA A 15 11.13 0.29 -4.93
CA ALA A 15 11.57 -1.05 -5.35
C ALA A 15 11.05 -1.49 -6.74
N GLY A 16 10.88 -0.52 -7.67
CA GLY A 16 10.36 -0.76 -9.01
C GLY A 16 8.83 -0.84 -9.10
N ILE A 17 8.11 -0.66 -7.99
CA ILE A 17 6.66 -0.64 -7.92
C ILE A 17 6.14 0.80 -8.03
N CYS A 18 5.18 1.03 -8.92
CA CYS A 18 4.56 2.33 -9.15
C CYS A 18 3.51 2.68 -8.09
N ALA A 19 3.11 3.96 -8.05
CA ALA A 19 2.03 4.43 -7.20
C ALA A 19 0.71 3.67 -7.47
N GLY A 20 -0.03 3.39 -6.41
CA GLY A 20 -1.29 2.63 -6.45
C GLY A 20 -1.12 1.13 -6.18
N GLU A 21 0.09 0.60 -6.35
CA GLU A 21 0.41 -0.80 -6.11
C GLU A 21 0.95 -1.04 -4.69
N THR A 22 1.02 -2.33 -4.31
CA THR A 22 1.53 -2.75 -3.00
C THR A 22 2.94 -3.31 -3.13
N VAL A 23 3.86 -2.86 -2.27
CA VAL A 23 5.25 -3.31 -2.22
C VAL A 23 5.51 -4.06 -0.90
N GLN A 24 6.30 -5.13 -0.96
CA GLN A 24 6.82 -5.80 0.23
C GLN A 24 8.22 -5.29 0.55
N LEU A 25 8.36 -4.60 1.68
CA LEU A 25 9.63 -4.04 2.11
C LEU A 25 10.12 -4.75 3.37
N ASP A 26 11.44 -4.92 3.45
CA ASP A 26 12.11 -5.43 4.64
C ASP A 26 12.66 -4.24 5.45
N ASP A 27 12.25 -4.14 6.70
CA ASP A 27 12.62 -3.04 7.61
C ASP A 27 14.11 -3.03 7.96
N GLN A 28 14.81 -4.16 7.77
CA GLN A 28 16.27 -4.22 7.95
C GLN A 28 17.03 -3.78 6.69
N ALA A 29 16.40 -3.84 5.52
CA ALA A 29 17.01 -3.45 4.24
C ALA A 29 16.64 -2.03 3.81
N VAL A 30 15.50 -1.50 4.29
CA VAL A 30 14.93 -0.24 3.82
C VAL A 30 14.44 0.59 5.00
N ASN A 31 14.71 1.90 4.97
CA ASN A 31 14.27 2.82 6.00
C ASN A 31 12.79 3.19 5.82
N ILE A 32 11.90 2.34 6.34
CA ILE A 32 10.44 2.50 6.29
C ILE A 32 9.96 3.86 6.85
N PRO A 33 10.39 4.34 8.04
CA PRO A 33 9.90 5.61 8.56
C PRO A 33 10.28 6.81 7.69
N ALA A 34 11.45 6.78 7.01
CA ALA A 34 11.82 7.82 6.05
C ALA A 34 10.91 7.83 4.81
N LEU A 35 10.53 6.65 4.30
CA LEU A 35 9.61 6.54 3.16
C LEU A 35 8.20 7.00 3.51
N ILE A 36 7.72 6.73 4.73
CA ILE A 36 6.43 7.22 5.22
C ILE A 36 6.48 8.74 5.40
N ALA A 37 7.52 9.26 6.07
CA ALA A 37 7.69 10.70 6.27
C ALA A 37 7.83 11.47 4.95
N GLY A 38 8.46 10.87 3.94
CA GLY A 38 8.56 11.42 2.59
C GLY A 38 7.28 11.25 1.74
N GLY A 39 6.23 10.61 2.26
CA GLY A 39 4.99 10.39 1.53
C GLY A 39 5.13 9.42 0.34
N HIS A 40 6.14 8.55 0.37
CA HIS A 40 6.37 7.56 -0.68
C HIS A 40 5.51 6.31 -0.49
N ILE A 41 5.35 5.88 0.76
CA ILE A 41 4.57 4.69 1.10
C ILE A 41 3.64 4.98 2.28
N GLU A 42 2.53 4.25 2.34
CA GLU A 42 1.64 4.22 3.50
C GLU A 42 1.54 2.82 4.09
N ILE A 43 1.40 2.76 5.41
CA ILE A 43 1.15 1.52 6.13
C ILE A 43 -0.26 1.05 5.74
N LEU A 44 -0.33 -0.11 5.07
CA LEU A 44 -1.58 -0.86 4.95
C LEU A 44 -1.92 -1.43 6.31
N LYS A 45 -2.44 -0.56 7.19
CA LYS A 45 -3.02 -0.95 8.46
C LYS A 45 -4.26 -1.74 8.09
N ARG A 46 -4.12 -3.06 7.91
CA ARG A 46 -5.28 -3.96 7.83
C ARG A 46 -6.14 -3.62 9.05
N PRO A 47 -7.39 -3.18 8.89
CA PRO A 47 -8.29 -3.22 10.02
C PRO A 47 -8.33 -4.69 10.43
N ALA A 48 -7.94 -4.97 11.67
CA ALA A 48 -8.28 -6.24 12.28
C ALA A 48 -9.81 -6.36 12.17
N THR A 49 -10.29 -7.37 11.43
CA THR A 49 -11.71 -7.67 11.14
C THR A 49 -12.44 -6.56 10.38
N THR A 50 -12.96 -6.78 9.17
CA THR A 50 -14.27 -7.39 8.95
C THR A 50 -14.42 -7.78 7.47
N LYS A 51 -15.18 -8.86 7.23
CA LYS A 51 -15.58 -9.44 5.95
C LYS A 51 -15.82 -8.41 4.83
N THR A 52 -15.37 -8.78 3.64
CA THR A 52 -15.98 -8.56 2.32
C THR A 52 -17.22 -7.66 2.31
N GLU A 53 -17.04 -6.38 1.99
CA GLU A 53 -18.07 -5.61 1.29
C GLU A 53 -17.52 -5.23 -0.08
N THR A 54 -17.73 -6.16 -1.01
CA THR A 54 -17.74 -5.90 -2.44
C THR A 54 -18.89 -4.92 -2.72
N LYS A 55 -18.61 -3.61 -2.62
CA LYS A 55 -19.46 -2.58 -3.20
C LYS A 55 -18.97 -2.32 -4.62
N VAL A 56 -19.40 -3.15 -5.56
CA VAL A 56 -19.44 -2.74 -6.97
C VAL A 56 -20.76 -2.02 -7.14
N ALA A 57 -20.68 -0.69 -7.09
CA ALA A 57 -21.67 0.16 -7.70
C ALA A 57 -21.52 -0.02 -9.22
N GLU A 58 -22.54 -0.56 -9.88
CA GLU A 58 -22.76 -0.37 -11.31
C GLU A 58 -24.25 -0.07 -11.49
N GLU A 59 -24.59 1.21 -11.39
CA GLU A 59 -25.76 1.81 -12.01
C GLU A 59 -25.24 2.46 -13.30
N VAL A 60 -25.58 1.93 -14.49
CA VAL A 60 -25.89 2.69 -15.72
C VAL A 60 -26.66 1.78 -16.70
N ALA A 61 -27.92 2.14 -16.93
CA ALA A 61 -28.73 2.08 -18.16
C ALA A 61 -28.49 0.98 -19.23
N ALA A 62 -29.55 0.21 -19.52
CA ALA A 62 -30.31 0.23 -20.78
C ALA A 62 -31.49 -0.75 -20.74
#